data_AF-A0A967WRH4-F1
#
_entry.id   AF-A0A967WRH4-F1
#
_cell.length_a   1.000
_cell.length_b   1.000
_cell.length_c   1.000
_cell.angle_alpha   90.00
_cell.angle_beta   90.00
_cell.angle_gamma   90.00
#
_symmetry.space_group_name_H-M   'P 1'
#
loop_
_entity.id
_entity.type
_entity.pdbx_description
1 polymer ?
#
loop_
_entity_poly.entity_id
_entity_poly.type
_entity_poly.pdbx_seq_one_letter_code
_entity_poly.pdbx_strand_id
1 'polypeptide(L)' 'GELAAVDVQDSTGEVLWSFPPNDQKHPDGSKIDPEAIYGTPVVADGIVYFGAYDGWVYALDLVATEPKDRILWEFETGGP' A
#
# COMPACT_ATOMS: atom_id res chain seq x y z
N GLY A 1 5.04 -8.66 -2.16
CA GLY A 1 3.77 -8.88 -1.43
C GLY A 1 2.74 -7.92 -1.97
N GLU A 2 1.45 -8.22 -1.86
CA GLU A 2 0.39 -7.37 -2.42
C GLU A 2 -0.67 -7.07 -1.36
N LEU A 3 -1.14 -5.83 -1.33
CA LEU A 3 -2.31 -5.40 -0.58
C LEU A 3 -3.38 -4.93 -1.57
N ALA A 4 -4.61 -5.39 -1.40
CA ALA A 4 -5.73 -4.98 -2.24
C ALA A 4 -6.93 -4.55 -1.40
N ALA A 5 -7.66 -3.55 -1.89
CA ALA A 5 -9.01 -3.26 -1.44
C ALA A 5 -10.01 -3.87 -2.41
N VAL A 6 -11.03 -4.51 -1.86
CA VAL A 6 -12.10 -5.16 -2.61
C VAL A 6 -13.44 -4.59 -2.16
N ASP A 7 -14.35 -4.42 -3.12
CA ASP A 7 -15.74 -4.13 -2.82
C ASP A 7 -16.41 -5.40 -2.28
N VAL A 8 -17.13 -5.25 -1.18
CA VAL A 8 -17.86 -6.34 -0.50
C VAL A 8 -19.38 -6.18 -0.64
N GLN A 9 -19.85 -5.15 -1.34
CA GLN A 9 -21.27 -4.85 -1.52
C GLN A 9 -21.94 -5.75 -2.56
N ASP A 10 -21.18 -6.31 -3.49
CA ASP A 10 -21.66 -7.33 -4.43
C ASP A 10 -20.95 -8.67 -4.26
N SER A 11 -21.52 -9.74 -4.83
CA SER A 11 -20.97 -11.09 -4.73
C SER A 11 -19.73 -11.31 -5.62
N THR A 12 -19.23 -10.29 -6.30
CA THR A 12 -18.13 -10.42 -7.27
C THR A 12 -16.77 -10.18 -6.64
N GLY A 13 -16.70 -9.38 -5.57
CA GLY A 13 -15.44 -9.05 -4.92
C GLY A 13 -14.53 -8.19 -5.79
N GLU A 14 -15.09 -7.22 -6.51
CA GLU A 14 -14.34 -6.35 -7.41
C GLU A 14 -13.15 -5.71 -6.70
N VAL A 15 -11.96 -5.80 -7.31
CA VAL A 15 -10.76 -5.14 -6.79
C VAL A 15 -10.85 -3.65 -7.10
N LEU A 16 -11.03 -2.82 -6.07
CA LEU A 16 -11.04 -1.37 -6.19
C LEU A 16 -9.65 -0.83 -6.50
N TRP A 17 -8.64 -1.40 -5.83
CA TRP A 17 -7.25 -1.09 -6.05
C TRP A 17 -6.31 -2.13 -5.47
N SER A 18 -5.07 -2.13 -5.94
CA SER A 18 -3.95 -2.84 -5.33
C SER A 18 -2.73 -1.96 -5.11
N PHE A 19 -1.82 -2.47 -4.28
CA PHE A 19 -0.52 -1.94 -3.91
C PHE A 19 0.49 -3.11 -3.87
N PRO A 20 1.71 -2.97 -4.40
CA PRO A 20 2.36 -1.72 -4.81
C PRO A 20 1.88 -1.18 -6.16
N PRO A 21 1.93 0.14 -6.38
CA PRO A 21 1.62 0.73 -7.67
C PRO A 21 2.76 0.48 -8.66
N ASN A 22 2.41 0.16 -9.91
CA ASN A 22 3.41 -0.10 -10.95
C ASN A 22 4.32 1.11 -11.19
N ASP A 23 5.60 0.82 -11.45
CA ASP A 23 6.67 1.75 -11.84
C ASP A 23 7.04 2.87 -10.86
N GLN A 24 6.40 2.95 -9.69
CA GLN A 24 6.81 3.85 -8.63
C GLN A 24 8.04 3.33 -7.87
N LYS A 25 8.77 4.29 -7.32
CA LYS A 25 10.02 4.09 -6.62
C LYS A 25 9.97 4.84 -5.31
N HIS A 26 10.68 4.31 -4.34
CA HIS A 26 11.00 4.99 -3.11
C HIS A 26 11.81 6.26 -3.38
N PRO A 27 11.97 7.16 -2.38
CA PRO A 27 12.68 8.42 -2.55
C PRO A 27 14.18 8.20 -2.77
N ASP A 28 14.71 7.07 -2.32
CA ASP A 28 16.09 6.62 -2.57
C ASP A 28 16.30 6.04 -3.99
N GLY A 29 15.23 5.93 -4.78
CA GLY A 29 15.23 5.40 -6.13
C GLY A 29 15.15 3.88 -6.23
N SER A 30 15.06 3.16 -5.11
CA SER A 30 14.79 1.72 -5.08
C SER A 30 13.34 1.45 -5.51
N LYS A 31 13.10 0.23 -5.99
CA LYS A 31 11.76 -0.18 -6.43
C LYS A 31 10.89 -0.41 -5.19
N ILE A 32 9.66 0.09 -5.22
CA ILE A 32 8.64 -0.31 -4.24
C ILE A 32 8.30 -1.78 -4.48
N ASP A 33 8.75 -2.66 -3.60
CA ASP A 33 8.52 -4.10 -3.69
C ASP A 33 8.33 -4.68 -2.30
N PRO A 34 7.09 -4.66 -1.75
CA PRO A 34 6.81 -5.00 -0.35
C PRO A 34 7.33 -6.35 0.13
N GLU A 35 7.77 -7.23 -0.77
CA GLU A 35 8.23 -8.60 -0.52
C GLU A 35 7.15 -9.45 0.16
N ALA A 36 6.89 -9.21 1.44
CA ALA A 36 5.73 -9.66 2.17
C ALA A 36 5.14 -8.55 3.06
N ILE A 37 3.81 -8.52 3.16
CA ILE A 37 3.09 -7.64 4.08
C ILE A 37 2.58 -8.55 5.20
N TYR A 38 3.33 -8.63 6.29
CA TYR A 38 2.93 -9.41 7.46
C TYR A 38 2.33 -8.48 8.52
N GLY A 39 1.03 -8.65 8.76
CA GLY A 39 0.28 -7.85 9.71
C GLY A 39 -1.12 -7.56 9.21
N THR A 40 -1.93 -6.95 10.07
CA THR A 40 -3.25 -6.43 9.68
C THR A 40 -3.09 -4.95 9.38
N PRO A 41 -3.35 -4.49 8.14
CA PRO A 41 -3.41 -3.07 7.85
C PRO A 41 -4.41 -2.37 8.77
N VAL A 42 -4.08 -1.16 9.21
CA VAL A 42 -4.97 -0.33 10.02
C VAL A 42 -5.56 0.75 9.13
N VAL A 43 -6.87 0.97 9.21
CA VAL A 43 -7.54 2.06 8.52
C VAL A 43 -8.01 3.08 9.53
N ALA A 44 -7.56 4.33 9.41
CA ALA A 44 -8.00 5.45 10.24
C ALA A 44 -8.07 6.71 9.37
N ASP A 45 -9.16 7.48 9.52
CA ASP A 45 -9.39 8.74 8.80
C ASP A 45 -9.22 8.64 7.26
N GLY A 46 -9.61 7.50 6.68
CA GLY A 46 -9.47 7.25 5.24
C GLY A 46 -8.05 6.92 4.78
N ILE A 47 -7.14 6.65 5.72
CA ILE A 47 -5.75 6.30 5.44
C ILE A 47 -5.48 4.85 5.86
N VAL A 48 -4.84 4.09 4.98
CA VAL A 48 -4.42 2.70 5.22
C VAL A 48 -2.95 2.68 5.64
N TYR A 49 -2.66 2.12 6.80
CA TYR A 49 -1.32 2.01 7.36
C TYR A 49 -0.88 0.56 7.47
N PHE A 50 0.33 0.26 7.01
CA PHE A 50 0.94 -1.07 7.15
C PHE A 50 2.46 -0.99 6.99
N GLY A 51 3.16 -1.95 7.60
CA GLY A 51 4.57 -2.21 7.31
C GLY A 51 4.73 -3.33 6.30
N ALA A 52 5.85 -3.33 5.59
CA ALA A 52 6.23 -4.40 4.69
C ALA A 52 7.69 -4.84 4.91
N TYR A 53 8.05 -5.96 4.30
CA TYR A 53 9.37 -6.60 4.49
C TYR A 53 10.47 -5.99 3.63
N ASP A 54 10.13 -5.06 2.74
CA ASP A 54 11.11 -4.20 2.06
C ASP A 54 11.77 -3.16 2.98
N GLY A 55 11.39 -3.14 4.26
CA GLY A 55 11.93 -2.22 5.24
C GLY A 55 11.22 -0.87 5.28
N TRP A 56 9.99 -0.78 4.73
CA TRP A 56 9.20 0.44 4.71
C TRP A 56 7.86 0.30 5.44
N VAL A 57 7.41 1.43 5.99
CA VAL A 57 6.05 1.64 6.46
C VAL A 57 5.35 2.62 5.53
N TYR A 58 4.11 2.31 5.18
CA TYR A 58 3.32 3.03 4.22
C TYR A 58 2.07 3.62 4.85
N ALA A 59 1.68 4.80 4.37
CA ALA A 59 0.36 5.35 4.52
C ALA A 59 -0.24 5.63 3.14
N LEU A 60 -1.36 4.99 2.86
CA LEU A 60 -2.05 5.11 1.58
C LEU A 60 -3.39 5.83 1.74
N ASP A 61 -3.71 6.71 0.78
CA ASP A 61 -5.06 7.24 0.63
C ASP A 61 -5.98 6.13 0.11
N LEU A 62 -7.01 5.79 0.90
CA LEU A 62 -7.98 4.75 0.59
C LEU A 62 -8.79 5.04 -0.67
N VAL A 63 -9.02 6.32 -0.98
CA VAL A 63 -9.92 6.77 -2.05
C VAL A 63 -9.19 7.41 -3.23
N ALA A 64 -7.85 7.39 -3.24
CA ALA A 64 -7.06 7.87 -4.37
C ALA A 64 -7.40 7.12 -5.66
N THR A 65 -7.80 7.87 -6.69
CA THR A 65 -8.19 7.32 -7.99
C THR A 65 -7.00 6.95 -8.86
N GLU A 66 -5.90 7.71 -8.76
CA GLU A 66 -4.67 7.48 -9.52
C GLU A 66 -3.62 6.76 -8.67
N PRO A 67 -2.94 5.71 -9.17
CA PRO A 67 -1.95 4.98 -8.39
C PRO A 67 -0.80 5.85 -7.85
N LYS A 68 -0.40 6.88 -8.61
CA LYS A 68 0.65 7.86 -8.24
C LYS A 68 0.31 8.75 -7.05
N ASP A 69 -0.98 8.92 -6.78
CA ASP A 69 -1.46 9.79 -5.70
C ASP A 69 -1.83 8.96 -4.46
N ARG A 70 -1.66 7.63 -4.52
CA ARG A 70 -2.07 6.71 -3.45
C ARG A 70 -1.14 6.73 -2.25
N ILE A 71 0.16 6.89 -2.45
CA ILE A 71 1.12 6.97 -1.34
C ILE A 71 1.09 8.39 -0.78
N LEU A 72 0.55 8.56 0.43
CA LEU A 72 0.56 9.84 1.13
C LEU A 72 1.93 10.11 1.76
N TRP A 73 2.52 9.07 2.36
CA TRP A 73 3.90 9.06 2.82
C TRP A 73 4.41 7.62 2.97
N GLU A 74 5.73 7.52 2.96
CA GLU A 74 6.47 6.30 3.23
C GLU A 74 7.65 6.61 4.16
N PHE A 75 8.00 5.65 5.00
CA PHE A 75 9.08 5.80 5.97
C PHE A 75 9.96 4.56 6.00
N GLU A 76 11.25 4.74 5.77
CA GLU A 76 12.26 3.68 5.84
C GLU A 76 12.50 3.32 7.30
N THR A 77 12.13 2.11 7.69
CA THR A 77 12.41 1.58 9.04
C THR A 77 13.79 0.92 9.12
N GLY A 78 14.49 0.79 7.98
CA GLY A 78 15.77 0.10 7.85
C GLY A 78 15.65 -1.43 7.81
N GLY A 79 14.42 -1.96 7.79
CA GLY A 79 14.14 -3.40 7.85
C GLY A 79 14.79 -4.12 9.04
N PRO A 80 14.69 -5.45 9.12
CA PRO A 80 15.74 -6.27 9.71
C PRO A 80 17.05 -6.23 8.88
#